data_AF-A0A1E1WQ52-F1
#
_entry.id   AF-A0A1E1WQ52-F1
#
_cell.length_a   1.000
_cell.length_b   1.000
_cell.length_c   1.000
_cell.angle_alpha   90.00
_cell.angle_beta   90.00
_cell.angle_gamma   90.00
#
_symmetry.space_group_name_H-M   'P 1'
#
loop_
_entity.id
_entity.type
_entity.pdbx_description
1 polymer ?
#
loop_
_entity_poly.entity_id
_entity_poly.type
_entity_poly.pdbx_seq_one_letter_code
_entity_poly.pdbx_strand_id
1 'polypeptide(L)'
;KIKMKLVLVTIQVLLLQNCFSQNLNSLFEKINNDVIKQNGIAANLAWESSVNPDNPELPDKAANYQRNRIKWQDNICAKLVALNNDQMLNDTQKRQTYLLCRGPKFTFDEARIMSYLYEQLQSLYTEAEICIETSEVPSKSDLSAVEESILSYLTAVRDKKLFGYNAMNAAKFTIFSEWEKTEAKKNELCLSGEEDMEKMMKFSRNEEVLRWLWMVWREKVGPPMRGPFKKLVDVQNSASRRNGYSDIGAVWRDDTEIPHLRYICRQLYQEVKPLYTMLHGVVRFYLRRQYGEVVPK
;
A
#
# COMPACT_ATOMS: atom_id res chain seq x y z
N LYS A 1 23.29 63.96 24.00
CA LYS A 1 23.76 62.63 24.49
C LYS A 1 22.67 61.54 24.48
N ILE A 2 21.43 61.80 24.93
CA ILE A 2 20.35 60.79 24.97
C ILE A 2 19.88 60.35 23.58
N LYS A 3 19.64 61.27 22.64
CA LYS A 3 19.24 60.93 21.24
C LYS A 3 20.26 60.04 20.52
N MET A 4 21.56 60.27 20.74
CA MET A 4 22.63 59.48 20.12
C MET A 4 22.71 58.06 20.70
N LYS A 5 22.48 57.89 22.01
CA LYS A 5 22.35 56.57 22.64
C LYS A 5 21.12 55.81 22.13
N LEU A 6 20.00 56.50 21.92
CA LEU A 6 18.78 55.90 21.35
C LEU A 6 19.03 55.37 19.92
N VAL A 7 19.71 56.17 19.08
CA VAL A 7 20.08 55.79 17.71
C VAL A 7 21.03 54.58 17.70
N LEU A 8 22.04 54.57 18.56
CA LEU A 8 22.97 53.44 18.72
C LEU A 8 22.26 52.16 19.17
N VAL A 9 21.32 52.25 20.12
CA VAL A 9 20.52 51.11 20.56
C VAL A 9 19.60 50.61 19.45
N THR A 10 18.94 51.50 18.70
CA THR A 10 18.11 51.09 17.55
C THR A 10 18.92 50.42 16.44
N ILE A 11 20.13 50.91 16.15
CA ILE A 11 21.03 50.29 15.17
C ILE A 11 21.49 48.91 15.65
N GLN A 12 21.84 48.75 16.93
CA GLN A 12 22.20 47.45 17.51
C GLN A 12 21.05 46.45 17.47
N VAL A 13 19.82 46.88 17.77
CA VAL A 13 18.62 46.03 17.68
C VAL A 13 18.35 45.58 16.24
N LEU A 14 18.46 46.50 15.27
CA LEU A 14 18.28 46.18 13.85
C LEU A 14 19.37 45.23 13.31
N LEU A 15 20.63 45.42 13.73
CA LEU A 15 21.73 44.53 13.35
C LEU A 15 21.56 43.12 13.95
N LEU A 16 21.10 43.01 15.20
CA LEU A 16 20.80 41.73 15.85
C LEU A 16 19.64 41.01 15.15
N GLN A 17 18.57 41.73 14.80
CA GLN A 17 17.44 41.18 14.06
C GLN A 17 17.85 40.68 12.66
N ASN A 18 18.68 41.43 11.93
CA ASN A 18 19.18 41.01 10.63
C ASN A 18 20.09 39.77 10.71
N CYS A 19 20.98 39.71 11.69
CA CYS A 19 21.88 38.57 11.87
C CYS A 19 21.09 37.29 12.24
N PHE A 20 20.06 37.44 13.08
CA PHE A 20 19.17 36.33 13.45
C PHE A 20 18.34 35.83 12.26
N SER A 21 17.80 36.74 11.45
CA SER A 21 17.07 36.41 10.22
C SER A 21 17.95 35.68 9.19
N GLN A 22 19.19 36.13 8.98
CA GLN A 22 20.15 35.43 8.11
C GLN A 22 20.48 34.02 8.60
N ASN A 23 20.61 33.83 9.91
CA ASN A 23 20.86 32.52 10.51
C ASN A 23 19.67 31.56 10.31
N LEU A 24 18.43 32.04 10.48
CA LEU A 24 17.23 31.24 10.21
C LEU A 24 17.11 30.85 8.73
N ASN A 25 17.37 31.77 7.80
CA ASN A 25 17.34 31.44 6.37
C ASN A 25 18.39 30.38 6.02
N SER A 26 19.62 30.51 6.53
CA SER A 26 20.67 29.50 6.35
C SER A 26 20.28 28.14 6.94
N LEU A 27 19.58 28.11 8.08
CA LEU A 27 19.04 26.88 8.66
C LEU A 27 18.06 26.19 7.70
N PHE A 28 17.09 26.91 7.14
CA PHE A 28 16.11 26.34 6.23
C PHE A 28 16.73 25.92 4.89
N GLU A 29 17.72 26.64 4.37
CA GLU A 29 18.51 26.19 3.21
C GLU A 29 19.22 24.86 3.49
N LYS A 30 19.84 24.71 4.67
CA LYS A 30 20.45 23.45 5.07
C LYS A 30 19.43 22.32 5.17
N ILE A 31 18.27 22.57 5.77
CA ILE A 31 17.18 21.59 5.87
C ILE A 31 16.74 21.15 4.47
N ASN A 32 16.55 22.09 3.53
CA ASN A 32 16.16 21.76 2.16
C ASN A 32 17.22 20.89 1.45
N ASN A 33 18.51 21.23 1.58
CA ASN A 33 19.59 20.43 1.02
C ASN A 33 19.64 19.01 1.62
N ASP A 34 19.45 18.89 2.94
CA ASP A 34 19.36 17.60 3.62
C ASP A 34 18.16 16.79 3.12
N VAL A 35 16.98 17.41 2.93
CA VAL A 35 15.79 16.73 2.38
C VAL A 35 16.08 16.19 0.98
N ILE A 36 16.69 16.99 0.10
CA ILE A 36 17.06 16.56 -1.26
C ILE A 36 17.97 15.32 -1.18
N LYS A 37 18.99 15.36 -0.32
CA LYS A 37 19.90 14.22 -0.13
C LYS A 37 19.17 12.97 0.36
N GLN A 38 18.31 13.11 1.37
CA GLN A 38 17.55 12.00 1.92
C GLN A 38 16.57 11.40 0.90
N ASN A 39 15.94 12.24 0.08
CA ASN A 39 15.06 11.78 -1.00
C ASN A 39 15.84 11.06 -2.10
N GLY A 40 17.05 11.53 -2.43
CA GLY A 40 17.93 10.84 -3.37
C GLY A 40 18.31 9.43 -2.91
N ILE A 41 18.64 9.27 -1.62
CA ILE A 41 18.93 7.93 -1.05
C ILE A 41 17.70 7.04 -1.10
N ALA A 42 16.52 7.56 -0.74
CA ALA A 42 15.26 6.81 -0.79
C ALA A 42 14.95 6.32 -2.21
N ALA A 43 15.11 7.21 -3.20
CA ALA A 43 14.87 6.89 -4.60
C ALA A 43 15.83 5.80 -5.10
N ASN A 44 17.11 5.88 -4.72
CA ASN A 44 18.09 4.86 -5.08
C ASN A 44 17.76 3.49 -4.45
N LEU A 45 17.38 3.46 -3.18
CA LEU A 45 16.94 2.23 -2.51
C LEU A 45 15.70 1.62 -3.17
N ALA A 46 14.72 2.45 -3.52
CA ALA A 46 13.52 1.99 -4.22
C ALA A 46 13.86 1.43 -5.62
N TRP A 47 14.77 2.08 -6.34
CA TRP A 47 15.26 1.60 -7.63
C TRP A 47 16.00 0.25 -7.50
N GLU A 48 16.94 0.14 -6.55
CA GLU A 48 17.66 -1.10 -6.28
C GLU A 48 16.70 -2.24 -5.92
N SER A 49 15.72 -1.98 -5.06
CA SER A 49 14.67 -2.94 -4.72
C SER A 49 13.82 -3.41 -5.89
N SER A 50 13.69 -2.57 -6.92
CA SER A 50 12.88 -2.90 -8.10
C SER A 50 13.68 -3.67 -9.16
N VAL A 51 14.99 -3.40 -9.27
CA VAL A 51 15.85 -4.00 -10.29
C VAL A 51 16.53 -5.28 -9.81
N ASN A 52 16.85 -5.36 -8.52
CA ASN A 52 17.48 -6.52 -7.90
C ASN A 52 16.94 -6.73 -6.48
N PRO A 53 15.69 -7.22 -6.35
CA PRO A 53 15.06 -7.45 -5.04
C PRO A 53 15.83 -8.46 -4.18
N ASP A 54 16.57 -9.41 -4.79
CA ASP A 54 17.31 -10.46 -4.10
C ASP A 54 18.67 -10.01 -3.54
N ASN A 55 18.99 -8.71 -3.62
CA ASN A 55 20.23 -8.17 -3.09
C ASN A 55 20.30 -8.32 -1.56
N PRO A 56 21.22 -9.13 -1.00
CA PRO A 56 21.27 -9.41 0.43
C PRO A 56 21.66 -8.20 1.28
N GLU A 57 22.27 -7.16 0.70
CA GLU A 57 22.64 -5.94 1.42
C GLU A 57 21.48 -4.93 1.52
N LEU A 58 20.47 -5.07 0.67
CA LEU A 58 19.40 -4.09 0.53
C LEU A 58 18.57 -3.91 1.81
N PRO A 59 18.19 -4.97 2.55
CA PRO A 59 17.46 -4.83 3.81
C PRO A 59 18.23 -3.99 4.85
N ASP A 60 19.53 -4.22 5.00
CA ASP A 60 20.37 -3.49 5.95
C ASP A 60 20.57 -2.03 5.54
N LYS A 61 20.77 -1.76 4.24
CA LYS A 61 20.84 -0.40 3.70
C LYS A 61 19.54 0.37 3.95
N ALA A 62 18.40 -0.27 3.67
CA ALA A 62 17.07 0.31 3.89
C ALA A 62 16.83 0.59 5.39
N ALA A 63 17.14 -0.36 6.27
CA ALA A 63 17.00 -0.19 7.72
C ALA A 63 17.87 0.95 8.27
N ASN A 64 19.13 1.05 7.81
CA ASN A 64 20.03 2.13 8.21
C ASN A 64 19.54 3.49 7.71
N TYR A 65 19.08 3.57 6.47
CA TYR A 65 18.46 4.77 5.93
C TYR A 65 17.25 5.21 6.77
N GLN A 66 16.30 4.29 7.03
CA GLN A 66 15.10 4.58 7.82
C GLN A 66 15.44 5.08 9.23
N ARG A 67 16.39 4.42 9.91
CA ARG A 67 16.89 4.85 11.24
C ARG A 67 17.40 6.29 11.20
N ASN A 68 18.29 6.58 10.25
CA ASN A 68 18.94 7.88 10.14
C ASN A 68 17.94 8.97 9.74
N ARG A 69 16.99 8.64 8.85
CA ARG A 69 15.93 9.54 8.40
C ARG A 69 15.01 9.93 9.55
N ILE A 70 14.50 8.95 10.31
CA ILE A 70 13.62 9.20 11.47
C ILE A 70 14.35 10.06 12.50
N LYS A 71 15.57 9.67 12.88
CA LYS A 71 16.37 10.43 13.87
C LYS A 71 16.65 11.86 13.41
N TRP A 72 16.99 12.06 12.14
CA TRP A 72 17.21 13.40 11.58
C TRP A 72 15.91 14.21 11.61
N GLN A 73 14.80 13.64 11.13
CA GLN A 73 13.52 14.33 11.03
C GLN A 73 12.99 14.72 12.40
N ASP A 74 13.02 13.82 13.39
CA ASP A 74 12.59 14.10 14.76
C ASP A 74 13.41 15.24 15.39
N ASN A 75 14.73 15.22 15.21
CA ASN A 75 15.61 16.26 15.73
C ASN A 75 15.35 17.64 15.08
N ILE A 76 15.15 17.67 13.77
CA ILE A 76 14.84 18.92 13.06
C ILE A 76 13.46 19.42 13.45
N CYS A 77 12.45 18.54 13.49
CA CYS A 77 11.10 18.91 13.87
C CYS A 77 10.99 19.42 15.30
N ALA A 78 11.72 18.83 16.25
CA ALA A 78 11.77 19.34 17.62
C ALA A 78 12.31 20.79 17.68
N LYS A 79 13.38 21.08 16.92
CA LYS A 79 13.95 22.44 16.82
C LYS A 79 12.98 23.42 16.18
N LEU A 80 12.37 23.04 15.06
CA LEU A 80 11.45 23.92 14.33
C LEU A 80 10.17 24.21 15.13
N VAL A 81 9.67 23.23 15.88
CA VAL A 81 8.53 23.44 16.79
C VAL A 81 8.88 24.44 17.89
N ALA A 82 10.08 24.35 18.48
CA ALA A 82 10.53 25.33 19.48
C ALA A 82 10.58 26.75 18.88
N LEU A 83 11.21 26.92 17.71
CA LEU A 83 11.26 28.20 17.01
C LEU A 83 9.87 28.74 16.64
N ASN A 84 8.94 27.85 16.28
CA ASN A 84 7.56 28.23 15.97
C ASN A 84 6.80 28.70 17.21
N ASN A 85 6.98 28.01 18.35
CA ASN A 85 6.35 28.38 19.62
C ASN A 85 6.85 29.75 20.11
N ASP A 86 8.13 30.04 19.88
CA ASP A 86 8.75 31.34 20.17
C ASP A 86 8.40 32.43 19.13
N GLN A 87 7.48 32.13 18.18
CA GLN A 87 7.03 33.02 17.10
C GLN A 87 8.16 33.57 16.21
N MET A 88 9.26 32.82 16.09
CA MET A 88 10.45 33.26 15.36
C MET A 88 10.36 32.99 13.85
N LEU A 89 9.42 32.13 13.43
CA LEU A 89 9.27 31.71 12.04
C LEU A 89 8.31 32.63 11.27
N ASN A 90 8.67 32.99 10.04
CA ASN A 90 7.73 33.60 9.09
C ASN A 90 6.76 32.56 8.51
N ASP A 91 5.74 32.99 7.78
CA ASP A 91 4.68 32.09 7.30
C ASP A 91 5.20 31.02 6.32
N THR A 92 6.19 31.34 5.48
CA THR A 92 6.85 30.37 4.60
C THR A 92 7.60 29.30 5.41
N GLN A 93 8.33 29.70 6.46
CA GLN A 93 9.08 28.81 7.34
C GLN A 93 8.16 27.94 8.19
N LYS A 94 7.03 28.50 8.67
CA LYS A 94 5.97 27.72 9.34
C LYS A 94 5.41 26.67 8.41
N ARG A 95 5.15 27.05 7.16
CA ARG A 95 4.66 26.14 6.12
C ARG A 95 5.66 25.02 5.80
N GLN A 96 6.93 25.34 5.65
CA GLN A 96 8.01 24.35 5.45
C GLN A 96 8.13 23.41 6.65
N THR A 97 8.04 23.96 7.87
CA THR A 97 8.03 23.19 9.11
C THR A 97 6.88 22.21 9.14
N TYR A 98 5.66 22.67 8.83
CA TYR A 98 4.49 21.80 8.74
C TYR A 98 4.69 20.66 7.75
N LEU A 99 5.12 20.97 6.52
CA LEU A 99 5.33 19.97 5.47
C LEU A 99 6.38 18.92 5.84
N LEU A 100 7.46 19.34 6.52
CA LEU A 100 8.49 18.43 6.97
C LEU A 100 8.03 17.55 8.15
N CYS A 101 7.18 18.09 9.03
CA CYS A 101 6.87 17.48 10.31
C CYS A 101 5.46 16.87 10.41
N ARG A 102 4.66 16.95 9.35
CA ARG A 102 3.36 16.29 9.23
C ARG A 102 3.52 14.77 9.06
N GLY A 103 2.42 14.06 9.25
CA GLY A 103 2.37 12.60 9.08
C GLY A 103 2.69 11.80 10.35
N PRO A 104 2.91 10.49 10.21
CA PRO A 104 3.06 9.58 11.35
C PRO A 104 4.48 9.66 11.92
N LYS A 105 4.60 9.70 13.25
CA LYS A 105 5.90 9.67 13.93
C LYS A 105 6.22 8.25 14.36
N PHE A 106 7.02 7.54 13.59
CA PHE A 106 7.43 6.15 13.87
C PHE A 106 8.64 6.08 14.80
N THR A 107 8.66 5.08 15.68
CA THR A 107 9.91 4.62 16.29
C THR A 107 10.69 3.76 15.29
N PHE A 108 11.98 3.55 15.55
CA PHE A 108 12.80 2.67 14.73
C PHE A 108 12.25 1.23 14.69
N ASP A 109 11.77 0.71 15.81
CA ASP A 109 11.22 -0.64 15.88
C ASP A 109 9.93 -0.77 15.08
N GLU A 110 9.03 0.22 15.15
CA GLU A 110 7.81 0.23 14.35
C GLU A 110 8.11 0.37 12.86
N ALA A 111 9.09 1.18 12.46
CA ALA A 111 9.51 1.28 11.07
C ALA A 111 10.04 -0.06 10.54
N ARG A 112 10.85 -0.78 11.34
CA ARG A 112 11.33 -2.12 11.01
C ARG A 112 10.18 -3.13 10.91
N ILE A 113 9.25 -3.12 11.87
CA ILE A 113 8.05 -3.97 11.85
C ILE A 113 7.23 -3.69 10.60
N MET A 114 7.04 -2.43 10.22
CA MET A 114 6.31 -2.07 9.01
C MET A 114 6.99 -2.62 7.75
N SER A 115 8.30 -2.48 7.60
CA SER A 115 9.04 -3.06 6.47
C SER A 115 8.80 -4.56 6.36
N TYR A 116 8.94 -5.29 7.46
CA TYR A 116 8.66 -6.74 7.51
C TYR A 116 7.20 -7.07 7.14
N LEU A 117 6.23 -6.31 7.65
CA LEU A 117 4.81 -6.54 7.35
C LEU A 117 4.49 -6.25 5.88
N TYR A 118 5.09 -5.23 5.28
CA TYR A 118 4.92 -4.94 3.86
C TYR A 118 5.51 -6.05 2.99
N GLU A 119 6.73 -6.51 3.29
CA GLU A 119 7.37 -7.64 2.61
C GLU A 119 6.51 -8.91 2.71
N GLN A 120 6.04 -9.23 3.91
CA GLN A 120 5.16 -10.37 4.14
C GLN A 120 3.85 -10.26 3.34
N LEU A 121 3.21 -9.09 3.34
CA LEU A 121 1.96 -8.88 2.57
C LEU A 121 2.21 -8.96 1.06
N GLN A 122 3.34 -8.45 0.58
CA GLN A 122 3.71 -8.48 -0.83
C GLN A 122 3.98 -9.92 -1.28
N SER A 123 4.81 -10.67 -0.56
CA SER A 123 5.12 -12.09 -0.84
C SER A 123 3.84 -12.93 -0.88
N LEU A 124 2.94 -12.77 0.10
CA LEU A 124 1.64 -13.46 0.10
C LEU A 124 0.79 -13.20 -1.14
N TYR A 125 0.99 -12.06 -1.82
CA TYR A 125 0.26 -11.71 -3.04
C TYR A 125 0.99 -12.19 -4.30
N THR A 126 2.31 -11.98 -4.38
CA THR A 126 3.10 -12.25 -5.60
C THR A 126 3.50 -13.71 -5.75
N GLU A 127 3.78 -14.40 -4.64
CA GLU A 127 4.28 -15.77 -4.62
C GLU A 127 3.15 -16.80 -4.45
N ALA A 128 1.89 -16.34 -4.38
CA ALA A 128 0.74 -17.23 -4.25
C ALA A 128 0.63 -18.14 -5.49
N GLU A 129 0.66 -19.44 -5.25
CA GLU A 129 0.49 -20.45 -6.30
C GLU A 129 -0.73 -21.33 -6.01
N ILE A 130 -1.50 -21.63 -7.05
CA ILE A 130 -2.73 -22.44 -6.96
C ILE A 130 -2.57 -23.63 -7.89
N CYS A 131 -2.35 -24.79 -7.30
CA CYS A 131 -2.13 -26.04 -8.03
C CYS A 131 -3.35 -26.95 -7.99
N ILE A 132 -3.70 -27.52 -9.14
CA ILE A 132 -4.73 -28.55 -9.29
C ILE A 132 -4.13 -29.81 -9.91
N GLU A 133 -4.63 -30.97 -9.50
CA GLU A 133 -4.24 -32.25 -10.11
C GLU A 133 -4.81 -32.33 -11.54
N THR A 134 -3.98 -32.74 -12.50
CA THR A 134 -4.40 -32.95 -13.89
C THR A 134 -3.87 -34.28 -14.44
N SER A 135 -4.51 -34.83 -15.47
CA SER A 135 -4.00 -36.03 -16.16
C SER A 135 -2.78 -35.69 -17.01
N GLU A 136 -2.84 -34.56 -17.72
CA GLU A 136 -1.77 -34.00 -18.54
C GLU A 136 -1.56 -32.53 -18.15
N VAL A 137 -0.31 -32.06 -18.14
CA VAL A 137 0.00 -30.66 -17.79
C VAL A 137 -0.03 -29.83 -19.07
N PRO A 138 -1.03 -28.96 -19.28
CA PRO A 138 -1.07 -28.13 -20.47
C PRO A 138 0.03 -27.07 -20.42
N SER A 139 0.40 -26.54 -21.59
CA SER A 139 1.17 -25.29 -21.63
C SER A 139 0.33 -24.17 -21.05
N LYS A 140 0.88 -23.38 -20.10
CA LYS A 140 0.19 -22.21 -19.54
C LYS A 140 -0.17 -21.15 -20.58
N SER A 141 0.50 -21.15 -21.74
CA SER A 141 0.17 -20.27 -22.86
C SER A 141 -1.12 -20.66 -23.58
N ASP A 142 -1.53 -21.93 -23.47
CA ASP A 142 -2.77 -22.45 -24.05
C ASP A 142 -3.90 -22.34 -23.02
N LEU A 143 -4.52 -21.16 -22.98
CA LEU A 143 -5.58 -20.85 -22.01
C LEU A 143 -6.83 -21.72 -22.19
N SER A 144 -7.06 -22.27 -23.39
CA SER A 144 -8.17 -23.20 -23.65
C SER A 144 -7.91 -24.55 -22.95
N ALA A 145 -6.70 -25.10 -23.09
CA ALA A 145 -6.31 -26.35 -22.42
C ALA A 145 -6.24 -26.20 -20.89
N VAL A 146 -5.83 -25.01 -20.40
CA VAL A 146 -5.91 -24.66 -18.98
C VAL A 146 -7.37 -24.63 -18.49
N GLU A 147 -8.27 -23.99 -19.23
CA GLU A 147 -9.71 -23.96 -18.90
C GLU A 147 -10.32 -25.36 -18.85
N GLU A 148 -10.01 -26.23 -19.81
CA GLU A 148 -10.46 -27.62 -19.84
C GLU A 148 -9.94 -28.43 -18.64
N SER A 149 -8.68 -28.23 -18.27
CA SER A 149 -8.08 -28.87 -17.08
C SER A 149 -8.79 -28.46 -15.79
N ILE A 150 -9.14 -27.17 -15.66
CA ILE A 150 -9.91 -26.66 -14.52
C ILE A 150 -11.30 -27.30 -14.48
N LEU A 151 -12.01 -27.36 -15.61
CA LEU A 151 -13.34 -27.98 -15.67
C LEU A 151 -13.32 -29.47 -15.31
N SER A 152 -12.33 -30.21 -15.80
CA SER A 152 -12.12 -31.61 -15.47
C SER A 152 -11.88 -31.79 -13.96
N TYR A 153 -11.01 -30.96 -13.38
CA TYR A 153 -10.75 -30.94 -11.94
C TYR A 153 -12.02 -30.65 -11.13
N LEU A 154 -12.78 -29.62 -11.51
CA LEU A 154 -14.02 -29.24 -10.80
C LEU A 154 -15.08 -30.34 -10.87
N THR A 155 -15.16 -31.06 -11.98
CA THR A 155 -16.03 -32.24 -12.13
C THR A 155 -15.59 -33.36 -11.18
N ALA A 156 -14.29 -33.67 -11.12
CA ALA A 156 -13.76 -34.67 -10.20
C ALA A 156 -13.99 -34.30 -8.72
N VAL A 157 -13.85 -33.03 -8.35
CA VAL A 157 -14.14 -32.53 -7.00
C VAL A 157 -15.64 -32.66 -6.67
N ARG A 158 -16.51 -32.38 -7.64
CA ARG A 158 -17.97 -32.52 -7.49
C ARG A 158 -18.36 -33.98 -7.23
N ASP A 159 -17.77 -34.91 -7.97
CA ASP A 159 -18.07 -36.35 -7.85
C ASP A 159 -17.66 -36.93 -6.50
N LYS A 160 -16.62 -36.37 -5.87
CA LYS A 160 -16.20 -36.73 -4.51
C LYS A 160 -17.23 -36.34 -3.42
N LYS A 161 -18.30 -35.60 -3.75
CA LYS A 161 -19.41 -35.22 -2.86
C LYS A 161 -18.97 -34.59 -1.52
N LEU A 162 -17.84 -33.87 -1.49
CA LEU A 162 -17.42 -33.16 -0.28
C LEU A 162 -18.45 -32.06 0.10
N PHE A 163 -19.14 -32.26 1.23
CA PHE A 163 -19.85 -31.25 2.03
C PHE A 163 -20.84 -30.30 1.28
N GLY A 164 -21.49 -30.79 0.23
CA GLY A 164 -22.37 -29.96 -0.60
C GLY A 164 -21.54 -29.10 -1.55
N TYR A 165 -21.50 -29.49 -2.83
CA TYR A 165 -20.67 -28.83 -3.82
C TYR A 165 -21.09 -27.37 -4.02
N ASN A 166 -20.15 -26.45 -3.81
CA ASN A 166 -20.21 -25.07 -4.23
C ASN A 166 -18.77 -24.57 -4.48
N ALA A 167 -18.62 -23.42 -5.13
CA ALA A 167 -17.30 -22.90 -5.48
C ALA A 167 -16.40 -22.59 -4.26
N MET A 168 -16.98 -22.24 -3.11
CA MET A 168 -16.21 -22.03 -1.87
C MET A 168 -15.60 -23.34 -1.38
N ASN A 169 -16.39 -24.41 -1.35
CA ASN A 169 -15.93 -25.72 -0.90
C ASN A 169 -14.89 -26.30 -1.88
N ALA A 170 -15.07 -26.08 -3.19
CA ALA A 170 -14.06 -26.44 -4.19
C ALA A 170 -12.75 -25.68 -3.97
N ALA A 171 -12.81 -24.35 -3.78
CA ALA A 171 -11.65 -23.53 -3.46
C ALA A 171 -10.92 -24.02 -2.19
N LYS A 172 -11.66 -24.20 -1.09
CA LYS A 172 -11.10 -24.72 0.17
C LYS A 172 -10.49 -26.10 0.03
N PHE A 173 -11.13 -26.99 -0.74
CA PHE A 173 -10.59 -28.31 -1.02
C PHE A 173 -9.28 -28.21 -1.80
N THR A 174 -9.19 -27.35 -2.83
CA THR A 174 -7.94 -27.12 -3.56
C THR A 174 -6.82 -26.74 -2.60
N ILE A 175 -7.03 -25.73 -1.76
CA ILE A 175 -6.03 -25.28 -0.80
C ILE A 175 -5.70 -26.39 0.20
N PHE A 176 -6.69 -27.06 0.79
CA PHE A 176 -6.44 -28.13 1.75
C PHE A 176 -5.65 -29.30 1.15
N SER A 177 -6.02 -29.74 -0.06
CA SER A 177 -5.35 -30.84 -0.77
C SER A 177 -3.90 -30.52 -1.13
N GLU A 178 -3.57 -29.24 -1.29
CA GLU A 178 -2.19 -28.78 -1.49
C GLU A 178 -1.34 -28.99 -0.22
N TRP A 179 -1.94 -28.85 0.97
CA TRP A 179 -1.25 -28.92 2.26
C TRP A 179 -1.03 -30.37 2.75
N GLU A 180 -1.85 -31.33 2.30
CA GLU A 180 -1.72 -32.75 2.68
C GLU A 180 -0.71 -33.56 1.82
N LYS A 181 -0.01 -32.92 0.88
CA LYS A 181 0.85 -33.63 -0.07
C LYS A 181 2.04 -34.33 0.60
N THR A 182 2.09 -35.66 0.44
CA THR A 182 3.30 -36.48 0.52
C THR A 182 3.97 -36.55 -0.87
N GLU A 183 5.30 -36.48 -0.94
CA GLU A 183 6.24 -36.33 -2.08
C GLU A 183 6.07 -37.13 -3.40
N ALA A 184 4.93 -37.78 -3.67
CA ALA A 184 4.66 -38.39 -4.96
C ALA A 184 4.13 -37.33 -5.96
N LYS A 185 5.04 -36.71 -6.73
CA LYS A 185 4.71 -35.78 -7.83
C LYS A 185 3.71 -36.40 -8.81
N LYS A 186 2.44 -36.01 -8.70
CA LYS A 186 1.46 -36.14 -9.79
C LYS A 186 1.64 -34.99 -10.79
N ASN A 187 1.13 -35.16 -12.00
CA ASN A 187 1.00 -34.09 -12.97
C ASN A 187 0.08 -33.00 -12.37
N GLU A 188 0.60 -31.77 -12.26
CA GLU A 188 -0.10 -30.64 -11.66
C GLU A 188 -0.03 -29.41 -12.56
N LEU A 189 -1.17 -28.73 -12.64
CA LEU A 189 -1.27 -27.42 -13.26
C LEU A 189 -1.32 -26.37 -12.15
N CYS A 190 -0.31 -25.52 -12.09
CA CYS A 190 -0.21 -24.45 -11.10
C CYS A 190 -0.38 -23.07 -11.75
N LEU A 191 -1.32 -22.27 -11.26
CA LEU A 191 -1.47 -20.86 -11.65
C LEU A 191 -0.68 -20.01 -10.64
N SER A 192 0.28 -19.23 -11.15
CA SER A 192 1.26 -18.52 -10.33
C SER A 192 0.96 -17.02 -10.31
N GLY A 193 0.73 -16.49 -9.11
CA GLY A 193 0.54 -15.06 -8.84
C GLY A 193 -0.67 -14.43 -9.53
N GLU A 194 -0.70 -13.11 -9.50
CA GLU A 194 -1.74 -12.32 -10.16
C GLU A 194 -1.73 -12.47 -11.68
N GLU A 195 -0.56 -12.70 -12.29
CA GLU A 195 -0.41 -12.72 -13.75
C GLU A 195 -1.21 -13.86 -14.41
N ASP A 196 -1.06 -15.10 -13.92
CA ASP A 196 -1.79 -16.25 -14.47
C ASP A 196 -3.29 -16.14 -14.17
N MET A 197 -3.64 -15.65 -12.98
CA MET A 197 -5.03 -15.45 -12.56
C MET A 197 -5.73 -14.38 -13.40
N GLU A 198 -5.07 -13.25 -13.69
CA GLU A 198 -5.59 -12.18 -14.53
C GLU A 198 -5.81 -12.68 -15.97
N LYS A 199 -4.83 -13.39 -16.55
CA LYS A 199 -4.94 -13.98 -17.89
C LYS A 199 -6.17 -14.87 -17.99
N MET A 200 -6.36 -15.77 -17.03
CA MET A 200 -7.52 -16.68 -17.02
C MET A 200 -8.85 -15.94 -16.81
N MET A 201 -8.92 -14.99 -15.87
CA MET A 201 -10.12 -14.18 -15.63
C MET A 201 -10.51 -13.32 -16.84
N LYS A 202 -9.53 -12.86 -17.62
CA LYS A 202 -9.75 -12.10 -18.87
C LYS A 202 -10.18 -12.99 -20.03
N PHE A 203 -9.62 -14.19 -20.12
CA PHE A 203 -9.87 -15.14 -21.21
C PHE A 203 -11.22 -15.84 -21.05
N SER A 204 -11.46 -16.46 -19.90
CA SER A 204 -12.61 -17.35 -19.69
C SER A 204 -13.95 -16.64 -19.87
N ARG A 205 -14.91 -17.36 -20.46
CA ARG A 205 -16.33 -16.98 -20.50
C ARG A 205 -17.20 -18.04 -19.82
N ASN A 206 -16.58 -18.96 -19.09
CA ASN A 206 -17.28 -20.01 -18.37
C ASN A 206 -17.50 -19.55 -16.92
N GLU A 207 -18.77 -19.41 -16.52
CA GLU A 207 -19.13 -18.92 -15.18
C GLU A 207 -18.55 -19.79 -14.07
N GLU A 208 -18.52 -21.11 -14.24
CA GLU A 208 -18.04 -22.03 -13.23
C GLU A 208 -16.53 -21.84 -12.98
N VAL A 209 -15.77 -21.69 -14.07
CA VAL A 209 -14.33 -21.43 -14.04
C VAL A 209 -14.03 -20.07 -13.43
N LEU A 210 -14.69 -19.01 -13.91
CA LEU A 210 -14.54 -17.65 -13.38
C LEU A 210 -14.87 -17.58 -11.89
N ARG A 211 -15.95 -18.25 -11.47
CA ARG A 211 -16.35 -18.31 -10.07
C ARG A 211 -15.32 -19.06 -9.23
N TRP A 212 -14.82 -20.21 -9.69
CA TRP A 212 -13.78 -20.94 -8.96
C TRP A 212 -12.49 -20.13 -8.84
N LEU A 213 -11.99 -19.55 -9.94
CA LEU A 213 -10.78 -18.70 -9.96
C LEU A 213 -10.87 -17.56 -8.92
N TRP A 214 -12.01 -16.86 -8.89
CA TRP A 214 -12.24 -15.78 -7.92
C TRP A 214 -12.21 -16.27 -6.48
N MET A 215 -12.84 -17.42 -6.21
CA MET A 215 -12.96 -17.99 -4.86
C MET A 215 -11.62 -18.56 -4.37
N VAL A 216 -10.92 -19.33 -5.21
CA VAL A 216 -9.67 -19.98 -4.84
C VAL A 216 -8.55 -18.97 -4.60
N TRP A 217 -8.49 -17.89 -5.39
CA TRP A 217 -7.56 -16.79 -5.13
C TRP A 217 -7.81 -16.13 -3.77
N ARG A 218 -9.07 -15.81 -3.46
CA ARG A 218 -9.44 -15.20 -2.18
C ARG A 218 -9.19 -16.11 -1.00
N GLU A 219 -9.39 -17.42 -1.16
CA GLU A 219 -9.11 -18.40 -0.11
C GLU A 219 -7.60 -18.62 0.08
N LYS A 220 -6.79 -18.59 -0.99
CA LYS A 220 -5.33 -18.69 -0.91
C LYS A 220 -4.72 -17.47 -0.22
N VAL A 221 -5.11 -16.27 -0.65
CA VAL A 221 -4.43 -15.02 -0.30
C VAL A 221 -5.09 -14.30 0.90
N GLY A 222 -6.41 -14.33 1.00
CA GLY A 222 -7.17 -13.53 1.98
C GLY A 222 -6.91 -13.90 3.46
N PRO A 223 -7.08 -15.18 3.87
CA PRO A 223 -6.84 -15.62 5.24
C PRO A 223 -5.43 -15.27 5.78
N PRO A 224 -4.31 -15.58 5.09
CA PRO A 224 -2.99 -15.25 5.61
C PRO A 224 -2.71 -13.73 5.64
N MET A 225 -3.31 -12.93 4.76
CA MET A 225 -3.17 -11.46 4.78
C MET A 225 -3.78 -10.78 6.01
N ARG A 226 -4.84 -11.36 6.60
CA ARG A 226 -5.62 -10.71 7.66
C ARG A 226 -4.79 -10.30 8.87
N GLY A 227 -3.91 -11.20 9.34
CA GLY A 227 -3.09 -10.97 10.53
C GLY A 227 -2.07 -9.85 10.34
N PRO A 228 -1.19 -9.95 9.32
CA PRO A 228 -0.20 -8.92 9.01
C PRO A 228 -0.84 -7.56 8.70
N PHE A 229 -1.92 -7.52 7.91
CA PHE A 229 -2.61 -6.27 7.58
C PHE A 229 -3.18 -5.56 8.81
N LYS A 230 -3.77 -6.31 9.75
CA LYS A 230 -4.25 -5.74 11.02
C LYS A 230 -3.11 -5.11 11.82
N LYS A 231 -2.00 -5.84 11.98
CA LYS A 231 -0.81 -5.33 12.70
C LYS A 231 -0.24 -4.07 12.04
N LEU A 232 -0.21 -4.03 10.71
CA LEU A 232 0.25 -2.88 9.94
C LEU A 232 -0.59 -1.63 10.26
N VAL A 233 -1.91 -1.76 10.20
CA VAL A 233 -2.85 -0.68 10.52
C VAL A 233 -2.70 -0.23 11.98
N ASP A 234 -2.52 -1.16 12.93
CA ASP A 234 -2.34 -0.84 14.35
C ASP A 234 -1.06 0.00 14.59
N VAL A 235 0.06 -0.39 13.98
CA VAL A 235 1.34 0.33 14.05
C VAL A 235 1.22 1.73 13.44
N GLN A 236 0.65 1.81 12.24
CA GLN A 236 0.43 3.09 11.54
C GLN A 236 -0.44 4.04 12.36
N ASN A 237 -1.55 3.56 12.92
CA ASN A 237 -2.43 4.37 13.75
C ASN A 237 -1.76 4.83 15.06
N SER A 238 -0.94 3.97 15.69
CA SER A 238 -0.13 4.35 16.86
C SER A 238 0.78 5.54 16.53
N ALA A 239 1.51 5.45 15.41
CA ALA A 239 2.41 6.51 14.96
C ALA A 239 1.70 7.80 14.54
N SER A 240 0.55 7.69 13.89
CA SER A 240 -0.30 8.84 13.54
C SER A 240 -0.79 9.58 14.78
N ARG A 241 -1.27 8.85 15.80
CA ARG A 241 -1.74 9.45 17.06
C ARG A 241 -0.64 10.20 17.82
N ARG A 242 0.61 9.73 17.76
CA ARG A 242 1.75 10.45 18.34
C ARG A 242 1.99 11.82 17.73
N ASN A 243 1.49 12.07 16.52
CA ASN A 243 1.58 13.38 15.87
C ASN A 243 0.23 14.13 15.83
N GLY A 244 -0.74 13.72 16.66
CA GLY A 244 -2.02 14.42 16.83
C GLY A 244 -3.12 14.06 15.81
N TYR A 245 -2.88 13.09 14.91
CA TYR A 245 -3.91 12.60 13.99
C TYR A 245 -4.84 11.59 14.67
N SER A 246 -6.09 11.47 14.20
CA SER A 246 -7.01 10.43 14.70
C SER A 246 -6.62 9.02 14.28
N ASP A 247 -6.18 8.88 13.03
CA ASP A 247 -5.87 7.61 12.35
C ASP A 247 -4.91 7.85 11.18
N ILE A 248 -4.34 6.77 10.64
CA ILE A 248 -3.47 6.83 9.46
C ILE A 248 -4.20 7.37 8.22
N GLY A 249 -5.52 7.15 8.12
CA GLY A 249 -6.30 7.74 7.04
C GLY A 249 -6.35 9.27 7.13
N ALA A 250 -6.27 9.86 8.32
CA ALA A 250 -6.22 11.32 8.49
C ALA A 250 -4.90 11.89 7.97
N VAL A 251 -3.79 11.19 8.18
CA VAL A 251 -2.50 11.50 7.55
C VAL A 251 -2.63 11.50 6.03
N TRP A 252 -3.15 10.41 5.42
CA TRP A 252 -3.22 10.31 3.96
C TRP A 252 -4.10 11.40 3.32
N ARG A 253 -5.15 11.84 4.02
CA ARG A 253 -5.98 12.97 3.56
C ARG A 253 -5.30 14.31 3.76
N ASP A 254 -4.50 14.46 4.80
CA ASP A 254 -3.74 15.67 5.05
C ASP A 254 -2.65 15.88 3.98
N ASP A 255 -2.09 14.80 3.43
CA ASP A 255 -1.11 14.89 2.35
C ASP A 255 -1.63 15.59 1.09
N THR A 256 -2.93 15.49 0.82
CA THR A 256 -3.55 16.16 -0.34
C THR A 256 -3.84 17.64 -0.10
N GLU A 257 -3.85 18.09 1.16
CA GLU A 257 -4.09 19.49 1.56
C GLU A 257 -5.42 20.06 1.06
N ILE A 258 -6.40 19.18 0.86
CA ILE A 258 -7.75 19.55 0.43
C ILE A 258 -8.67 19.51 1.66
N PRO A 259 -9.13 20.68 2.14
CA PRO A 259 -10.11 20.73 3.22
C PRO A 259 -11.38 19.96 2.85
N HIS A 260 -12.00 19.30 3.82
CA HIS A 260 -13.24 18.54 3.62
C HIS A 260 -13.21 17.51 2.48
N LEU A 261 -12.03 16.92 2.18
CA LEU A 261 -11.86 15.95 1.08
C LEU A 261 -12.94 14.86 1.04
N ARG A 262 -13.31 14.28 2.19
CA ARG A 262 -14.39 13.26 2.27
C ARG A 262 -15.74 13.76 1.73
N TYR A 263 -16.07 15.03 1.98
CA TYR A 263 -17.30 15.64 1.46
C TYR A 263 -17.22 15.83 -0.05
N ILE A 264 -16.11 16.38 -0.54
CA ILE A 264 -15.87 16.59 -1.99
C ILE A 264 -15.95 15.26 -2.74
N CYS A 265 -15.26 14.21 -2.27
CA CYS A 265 -15.32 12.88 -2.89
C CYS A 265 -16.74 12.32 -2.94
N ARG A 266 -17.56 12.55 -1.89
CA ARG A 266 -18.97 12.11 -1.90
C ARG A 266 -19.80 12.88 -2.91
N GLN A 267 -19.59 14.19 -3.04
CA GLN A 267 -20.29 15.00 -4.05
C GLN A 267 -19.93 14.56 -5.47
N LEU A 268 -18.64 14.42 -5.76
CA LEU A 268 -18.16 13.90 -7.04
C LEU A 268 -18.73 12.50 -7.35
N TYR A 269 -18.79 11.63 -6.34
CA TYR A 269 -19.43 10.32 -6.52
C TYR A 269 -20.93 10.45 -6.84
N GLN A 270 -21.67 11.37 -6.23
CA GLN A 270 -23.08 11.59 -6.58
C GLN A 270 -23.25 12.10 -8.01
N GLU A 271 -22.31 12.90 -8.53
CA GLU A 271 -22.34 13.35 -9.93
C GLU A 271 -22.05 12.22 -10.92
N VAL A 272 -21.14 11.30 -10.58
CA VAL A 272 -20.80 10.12 -11.41
C VAL A 272 -21.86 9.03 -11.31
N LYS A 273 -22.56 8.94 -10.17
CA LYS A 273 -23.48 7.84 -9.85
C LYS A 273 -24.58 7.61 -10.91
N PRO A 274 -25.25 8.63 -11.51
CA PRO A 274 -26.24 8.41 -12.56
C PRO A 274 -25.64 7.67 -13.77
N LEU A 275 -24.48 8.12 -14.26
CA LEU A 275 -23.78 7.49 -15.37
C LEU A 275 -23.38 6.05 -15.02
N TYR A 276 -22.78 5.86 -13.84
CA TYR A 276 -22.41 4.53 -13.36
C TYR A 276 -23.63 3.59 -13.27
N THR A 277 -24.77 4.09 -12.79
CA THR A 277 -26.00 3.30 -12.66
C THR A 277 -26.54 2.87 -14.03
N MET A 278 -26.52 3.76 -15.02
CA MET A 278 -26.91 3.43 -16.39
C MET A 278 -25.96 2.40 -17.00
N LEU A 279 -24.64 2.63 -16.89
CA LEU A 279 -23.63 1.70 -17.39
C LEU A 279 -23.74 0.32 -16.73
N HIS A 280 -23.89 0.28 -15.40
CA HIS A 280 -24.12 -0.94 -14.64
C HIS A 280 -25.38 -1.66 -15.13
N GLY A 281 -26.48 -0.94 -15.37
CA GLY A 281 -27.71 -1.50 -15.93
C GLY A 281 -27.52 -2.14 -17.30
N VAL A 282 -26.81 -1.47 -18.21
CA VAL A 282 -26.49 -1.97 -19.56
C VAL A 282 -25.60 -3.21 -19.48
N VAL A 283 -24.50 -3.16 -18.73
CA VAL A 283 -23.59 -4.29 -18.55
C VAL A 283 -24.31 -5.49 -17.93
N ARG A 284 -25.11 -5.26 -16.89
CA ARG A 284 -25.94 -6.30 -16.25
C ARG A 284 -26.93 -6.93 -17.23
N PHE A 285 -27.57 -6.13 -18.09
CA PHE A 285 -28.49 -6.65 -19.12
C PHE A 285 -27.77 -7.61 -20.08
N TYR A 286 -26.61 -7.24 -20.61
CA TYR A 286 -25.84 -8.11 -21.51
C TYR A 286 -25.27 -9.34 -20.79
N LEU A 287 -24.77 -9.20 -19.56
CA LEU A 287 -24.31 -10.34 -18.76
C LEU A 287 -25.45 -11.31 -18.46
N ARG A 288 -26.65 -10.83 -18.14
CA ARG A 288 -27.81 -11.69 -17.89
C ARG A 288 -28.29 -12.40 -19.16
N ARG A 289 -28.15 -11.79 -20.34
CA ARG A 289 -28.39 -12.48 -21.62
C ARG A 289 -27.42 -13.63 -21.85
N GLN A 290 -26.17 -13.49 -21.40
CA GLN A 290 -25.13 -14.50 -21.55
C GLN A 290 -25.20 -15.61 -20.48
N TYR A 291 -25.39 -15.22 -19.22
CA TYR A 291 -25.23 -16.09 -18.04
C TYR A 291 -26.54 -16.39 -17.30
N GLY A 292 -27.68 -15.87 -17.77
CA GLY A 292 -29.00 -16.14 -17.20
C GLY A 292 -29.15 -15.71 -15.75
N GLU A 293 -29.85 -16.52 -14.96
CA GLU A 293 -30.25 -16.21 -13.58
C GLU A 293 -29.10 -16.13 -12.58
N VAL A 294 -27.89 -16.56 -12.95
CA VAL A 294 -26.69 -16.40 -12.10
C VAL A 294 -26.36 -14.91 -11.88
N VAL A 295 -26.72 -14.05 -12.84
CA VAL A 295 -26.59 -12.60 -12.74
C VAL A 295 -27.85 -12.03 -12.06
N PRO A 296 -27.74 -11.32 -10.93
CA PRO A 296 -28.90 -10.75 -10.23
C PRO A 296 -29.76 -9.83 -11.09
N LYS A 297 -31.06 -9.73 -10.74
CA LYS A 297 -32.02 -8.81 -11.37
C LYS A 297 -31.69 -7.35 -11.12
#